data_AF-A0A3M1EZQ9-F1
#
_entry.id   AF-A0A3M1EZQ9-F1
#
_cell.length_a   1.000
_cell.length_b   1.000
_cell.length_c   1.000
_cell.angle_alpha   90.00
_cell.angle_beta   90.00
_cell.angle_gamma   90.00
#
_symmetry.space_group_name_H-M   'P 1'
#
loop_
_entity.id
_entity.type
_entity.pdbx_description
1 polymer ?
#
loop_
_entity_poly.entity_id
_entity_poly.type
_entity_poly.pdbx_seq_one_letter_code
_entity_poly.pdbx_strand_id
1 'polypeptide(L)'
;MLPSFETLQKILLEEQKDGCQDKIVLGGGLASFAKNWLPKALAEATRKEERLLIEKIAVALKNYSDLPTPQERQTALQAILADLAGAPPPAPTSAPA
;
A
#
# COMPACT_ATOMS: atom_id res chain seq x y z
N MET A 1 4.69 11.24 11.44
CA MET A 1 4.37 10.09 10.56
C MET A 1 3.99 8.94 11.48
N LEU A 2 2.91 8.22 11.21
CA LEU A 2 2.42 7.14 12.09
C LEU A 2 3.38 5.94 12.04
N PRO A 3 3.64 5.22 13.16
CA PRO A 3 4.48 4.02 13.16
C PRO A 3 3.95 2.93 12.19
N SER A 4 2.62 2.81 12.11
CA SER A 4 1.95 1.96 11.12
C SER A 4 2.26 2.37 9.67
N PHE A 5 2.47 3.65 9.38
CA PHE A 5 2.81 4.13 8.03
C PHE A 5 4.24 3.77 7.65
N GLU A 6 5.21 3.97 8.55
CA GLU A 6 6.59 3.55 8.29
C GLU A 6 6.72 2.04 8.08
N THR A 7 6.01 1.26 8.89
CA THR A 7 6.00 -0.20 8.76
C THR A 7 5.41 -0.62 7.42
N LEU A 8 4.28 -0.04 7.02
CA LEU A 8 3.66 -0.30 5.73
C LEU A 8 4.59 0.10 4.57
N GLN A 9 5.20 1.28 4.63
CA GLN A 9 6.12 1.76 3.60
C GLN A 9 7.30 0.80 3.40
N LYS A 10 7.91 0.30 4.48
CA LYS A 10 9.00 -0.69 4.42
C LYS A 10 8.55 -1.97 3.73
N ILE A 11 7.40 -2.50 4.12
CA ILE A 11 6.84 -3.72 3.55
C ILE A 11 6.58 -3.55 2.04
N LEU A 12 5.97 -2.44 1.63
CA LEU A 12 5.71 -2.15 0.22
C LEU A 12 7.00 -2.01 -0.58
N LEU A 13 8.04 -1.38 -0.02
CA LEU A 13 9.34 -1.28 -0.66
C LEU A 13 10.02 -2.65 -0.82
N GLU A 14 9.94 -3.51 0.19
CA GLU A 14 10.45 -4.89 0.09
C GLU A 14 9.69 -5.68 -0.98
N GLU A 15 8.38 -5.56 -1.04
CA GLU A 15 7.57 -6.24 -2.05
C GLU A 15 7.81 -5.73 -3.47
N GLN A 16 8.03 -4.42 -3.63
CA GLN A 16 8.46 -3.87 -4.90
C GLN A 16 9.81 -4.46 -5.35
N LYS A 17 10.75 -4.62 -4.41
CA LYS A 17 12.08 -5.19 -4.69
C LYS A 17 12.03 -6.68 -5.03
N ASP A 18 11.04 -7.40 -4.50
CA ASP A 18 10.84 -8.84 -4.81
C ASP A 18 10.07 -9.08 -6.12
N GLY A 19 9.62 -8.00 -6.77
CA GLY A 19 8.92 -8.06 -8.06
C GLY A 19 7.39 -8.15 -7.93
N CYS A 20 6.80 -7.62 -6.84
CA CYS A 20 5.35 -7.60 -6.63
C CYS A 20 4.72 -9.00 -6.65
N GLN A 21 5.43 -9.99 -6.11
CA GLN A 21 5.03 -11.40 -6.13
C GLN A 21 3.90 -11.74 -5.15
N ASP A 22 3.46 -10.80 -4.31
CA ASP A 22 2.49 -11.03 -3.21
C ASP A 22 2.94 -12.14 -2.24
N LYS A 23 4.26 -12.38 -2.17
CA LYS A 23 4.87 -13.46 -1.39
C LYS A 23 5.49 -13.01 -0.06
N ILE A 24 5.91 -11.75 0.04
CA ILE A 24 6.83 -11.32 1.10
C ILE A 24 6.18 -11.24 2.48
N VAL A 25 4.86 -11.06 2.58
CA VAL A 25 4.22 -10.86 3.89
C VAL A 25 3.51 -12.12 4.36
N LEU A 26 4.28 -13.05 4.93
CA LEU A 26 3.80 -14.09 5.86
C LEU A 26 2.77 -15.09 5.28
N GLY A 27 2.86 -15.43 3.98
CA GLY A 27 2.10 -16.54 3.40
C GLY A 27 0.60 -16.28 3.14
N GLY A 28 0.15 -15.03 3.20
CA GLY A 28 -1.26 -14.65 2.98
C GLY A 28 -1.52 -13.38 2.16
N GLY A 29 -0.48 -12.77 1.57
CA GLY A 29 -0.57 -11.60 0.70
C GLY A 29 -0.86 -10.26 1.41
N LEU A 30 -0.79 -9.15 0.67
CA LEU A 30 -1.04 -7.80 1.19
C LEU A 30 -2.45 -7.63 1.76
N ALA A 31 -3.45 -8.34 1.22
CA ALA A 31 -4.81 -8.32 1.76
C ALA A 31 -4.88 -8.83 3.21
N SER A 32 -4.09 -9.86 3.58
CA SER A 32 -4.05 -10.36 4.94
C SER A 32 -3.30 -9.42 5.88
N PHE A 33 -2.25 -8.77 5.38
CA PHE A 33 -1.56 -7.71 6.11
C PHE A 33 -2.51 -6.54 6.40
N ALA A 34 -3.25 -6.06 5.39
CA ALA A 34 -4.19 -4.94 5.51
C ALA A 34 -5.24 -5.17 6.60
N LYS A 35 -5.77 -6.40 6.76
CA LYS A 35 -6.71 -6.75 7.82
C LYS A 35 -6.15 -6.54 9.23
N ASN A 36 -4.87 -6.80 9.44
CA ASN A 36 -4.20 -6.63 10.73
C ASN A 36 -3.67 -5.21 10.93
N TRP A 37 -3.26 -4.56 9.85
CA TRP A 37 -2.71 -3.21 9.85
C TRP A 37 -3.78 -2.14 10.07
N LEU A 38 -4.94 -2.25 9.41
CA LEU A 38 -6.03 -1.28 9.49
C LEU A 38 -6.43 -0.92 10.94
N PRO A 39 -6.78 -1.88 11.82
CA PRO A 39 -7.18 -1.54 13.19
C PRO A 39 -6.03 -0.93 14.02
N LYS A 40 -4.78 -1.31 13.76
CA LYS A 40 -3.60 -0.70 14.42
C LYS A 40 -3.39 0.73 13.97
N ALA A 41 -3.42 0.98 12.66
CA ALA A 41 -3.25 2.31 12.10
C ALA A 41 -4.36 3.25 12.55
N LEU A 42 -5.62 2.79 12.58
CA LEU A 42 -6.76 3.58 13.08
C LEU A 42 -6.64 3.92 14.57
N ALA A 43 -6.07 3.02 15.38
CA ALA A 43 -5.82 3.28 16.80
C ALA A 43 -4.73 4.34 17.02
N GLU A 44 -3.73 4.40 16.15
CA GLU A 44 -2.68 5.42 16.19
C GLU A 44 -3.14 6.77 15.61
N ALA A 45 -4.12 6.75 14.71
CA ALA A 45 -4.63 7.96 14.07
C ALA A 45 -5.53 8.80 14.99
N THR A 46 -5.05 10.01 15.26
CA THR A 46 -5.75 10.98 16.11
C THR A 46 -6.61 11.94 15.29
N ARG A 47 -6.18 12.29 14.06
CA ARG A 47 -6.92 13.19 13.17
C ARG A 47 -7.85 12.41 12.25
N LYS A 48 -8.95 13.06 11.88
CA LYS A 48 -9.93 12.50 10.93
C LYS A 48 -9.31 12.28 9.53
N GLU A 49 -8.45 13.19 9.09
CA GLU A 49 -7.73 13.06 7.81
C GLU A 49 -6.83 11.83 7.77
N GLU A 50 -6.12 11.54 8.86
CA GLU A 50 -5.27 10.35 8.98
C GLU A 50 -6.11 9.08 8.90
N ARG A 51 -7.25 9.04 9.59
CA ARG A 51 -8.18 7.89 9.56
C ARG A 51 -8.72 7.65 8.15
N LEU A 52 -9.13 8.69 7.44
CA LEU A 52 -9.59 8.59 6.06
C LEU A 52 -8.49 8.06 5.11
N LEU A 53 -7.26 8.55 5.29
CA LEU A 53 -6.11 8.07 4.53
C LEU A 53 -5.83 6.59 4.80
N ILE A 54 -5.89 6.17 6.08
CA ILE A 54 -5.73 4.77 6.48
C ILE A 54 -6.78 3.87 5.84
N GLU A 55 -8.05 4.26 5.88
CA GLU A 55 -9.14 3.49 5.28
C GLU A 55 -8.95 3.37 3.76
N LYS A 56 -8.59 4.47 3.09
CA LYS A 56 -8.29 4.49 1.65
C LYS A 56 -7.15 3.53 1.30
N ILE A 57 -6.06 3.58 2.06
CA ILE A 57 -4.90 2.69 1.86
C ILE A 57 -5.29 1.24 2.11
N ALA A 58 -6.06 0.93 3.15
CA ALA A 58 -6.51 -0.43 3.44
C ALA A 58 -7.36 -1.02 2.31
N VAL A 59 -8.23 -0.21 1.70
CA VAL A 59 -9.00 -0.63 0.51
C VAL A 59 -8.08 -0.90 -0.67
N ALA A 60 -7.09 -0.03 -0.92
CA ALA A 60 -6.13 -0.21 -2.02
C ALA A 60 -5.29 -1.49 -1.84
N LEU A 61 -4.82 -1.76 -0.60
CA LEU A 61 -4.08 -2.98 -0.27
C LEU A 61 -4.93 -4.25 -0.41
N LYS A 62 -6.23 -4.18 -0.12
CA LYS A 62 -7.13 -5.32 -0.32
C LYS A 62 -7.34 -5.60 -1.81
N ASN A 63 -7.54 -4.55 -2.61
CA ASN A 63 -7.70 -4.66 -4.06
C ASN A 63 -6.41 -5.11 -4.75
N TYR A 64 -5.23 -4.82 -4.17
CA TYR A 64 -3.94 -5.23 -4.72
C TYR A 64 -3.86 -6.75 -4.96
N SER A 65 -4.36 -7.55 -4.01
CA SER A 65 -4.34 -9.02 -4.16
C SER A 65 -5.31 -9.52 -5.24
N ASP A 66 -6.31 -8.72 -5.62
CA ASP A 66 -7.25 -9.01 -6.72
C ASP A 66 -6.65 -8.65 -8.10
N LEU A 67 -5.54 -7.90 -8.16
CA LEU A 67 -4.94 -7.50 -9.43
C LEU A 67 -4.28 -8.72 -10.12
N PRO A 68 -4.66 -9.02 -11.38
CA PRO A 68 -4.22 -10.23 -12.07
C PRO A 68 -2.78 -10.12 -12.60
N THR A 69 -2.31 -8.90 -12.86
CA THR A 69 -1.00 -8.68 -13.48
C THR A 69 0.01 -8.01 -12.54
N PRO A 70 1.30 -8.40 -12.61
CA PRO A 70 2.35 -7.78 -11.81
C PRO A 70 2.56 -6.29 -12.14
N GLN A 71 2.26 -5.84 -13.36
CA GLN A 71 2.31 -4.41 -13.73
C GLN A 71 1.23 -3.58 -13.04
N GLU A 72 -0.01 -4.08 -12.99
CA GLU A 72 -1.08 -3.39 -12.26
C GLU A 72 -0.79 -3.34 -10.77
N ARG A 73 -0.28 -4.44 -10.21
CA ARG A 73 0.22 -4.49 -8.84
C ARG A 73 1.28 -3.42 -8.59
N GLN A 74 2.31 -3.35 -9.43
CA GLN A 74 3.35 -2.33 -9.29
C GLN A 74 2.80 -0.90 -9.35
N THR A 75 1.82 -0.65 -10.22
CA THR A 75 1.14 0.66 -10.33
C THR A 75 0.37 1.00 -9.05
N ALA A 76 -0.40 0.04 -8.53
CA ALA A 76 -1.16 0.20 -7.29
C ALA A 76 -0.23 0.43 -6.08
N LEU A 77 0.87 -0.32 -5.98
CA LEU A 77 1.86 -0.17 -4.92
C LEU A 77 2.51 1.23 -4.94
N GLN A 78 2.90 1.72 -6.12
CA GLN A 78 3.45 3.06 -6.26
C GLN A 78 2.44 4.15 -5.88
N ALA A 79 1.16 3.97 -6.24
CA ALA A 79 0.11 4.90 -5.85
C ALA A 79 -0.06 4.95 -4.32
N ILE A 80 -0.03 3.80 -3.64
CA ILE A 80 -0.11 3.71 -2.17
C ILE A 80 1.11 4.38 -1.51
N LEU A 81 2.32 4.14 -2.04
CA LEU A 81 3.54 4.78 -1.55
C LEU A 81 3.50 6.32 -1.71
N ALA A 82 2.94 6.82 -2.80
CA ALA A 82 2.79 8.26 -3.01
C ALA A 82 1.79 8.88 -2.02
N ASP A 83 0.65 8.22 -1.79
CA ASP A 83 -0.35 8.63 -0.78
C ASP A 83 0.27 8.68 0.63
N LEU A 84 1.10 7.69 0.99
CA LEU A 84 1.84 7.65 2.26
C LEU A 84 2.87 8.77 2.39
N ALA A 85 3.56 9.12 1.32
CA ALA A 85 4.55 10.18 1.29
C ALA A 85 3.92 11.59 1.29
N GLY A 86 2.60 11.71 1.14
CA GLY A 86 1.92 12.99 0.91
C GLY A 86 2.34 13.65 -0.40
N ALA A 87 2.95 12.88 -1.32
CA ALA A 87 3.36 13.35 -2.63
C ALA A 87 2.21 13.12 -3.63
N PRO A 88 2.00 14.01 -4.61
CA PRO A 88 1.08 13.72 -5.69
C PRO A 88 1.51 12.40 -6.37
N PRO A 89 0.56 11.53 -6.78
CA PRO A 89 0.90 10.26 -7.40
C PRO A 89 1.87 10.52 -8.56
N PRO A 90 2.97 9.74 -8.69
CA PRO A 90 3.82 9.84 -9.86
C PRO A 90 2.90 9.62 -11.05
N ALA A 91 2.83 10.62 -11.94
CA ALA A 91 2.03 10.52 -13.15
C ALA A 91 2.32 9.17 -13.79
N PRO A 92 1.30 8.41 -14.25
CA PRO A 92 1.56 7.19 -14.96
C PRO A 92 2.45 7.58 -16.14
N THR A 93 3.71 7.12 -16.12
CA THR A 93 4.52 7.07 -17.33
C THR A 93 3.80 6.10 -18.26
N SER A 94 2.82 6.65 -18.96
CA SER A 94 2.37 6.18 -20.24
C SER A 94 3.63 6.23 -21.10
N ALA A 95 4.25 5.07 -21.27
CA ALA A 95 5.26 4.88 -22.29
C ALA A 95 4.67 5.38 -23.62
N PRO A 96 5.28 6.34 -24.32
CA PRO A 96 5.05 6.49 -25.74
C PRO A 96 5.92 5.47 -26.49
N ALA A 97 5.35 4.99 -27.59
CA ALA A 97 5.79 3.90 -28.46
C ALA A 97 7.16 4.09 -29.12
#